data_AF-A0A2S0MCW9-F1
#
_entry.id   AF-A0A2S0MCW9-F1
#
_cell.length_a   1.000
_cell.length_b   1.000
_cell.length_c   1.000
_cell.angle_alpha   90.00
_cell.angle_beta   90.00
_cell.angle_gamma   90.00
#
_symmetry.space_group_name_H-M   'P 1'
#
loop_
_entity.id
_entity.type
_entity.pdbx_description
1 polymer ?
#
loop_
_entity_poly.entity_id
_entity_poly.type
_entity_poly.pdbx_seq_one_letter_code
_entity_poly.pdbx_strand_id
1 'polypeptide(L)'
;MSRAVIALGGLLLALGAGAGGYWWGHGNGKAAEVARRDADTVAKVTAQLEAHQGLIDDANAASAALRGAAATRAANDRKFSKEFRDALKNTAGDRAGCRFDDDSVRQLGAARERAAQAAAGGLTATVPRAGPGAGK
;
A
#
# COMPACT_ATOMS: atom_id res chain seq x y z
N MET A 1 20.87 -2.44 -86.54
CA MET A 1 21.04 -2.96 -85.16
C MET A 1 20.45 -4.36 -85.13
N SER A 2 21.23 -5.37 -84.73
CA SER A 2 20.78 -6.77 -84.77
C SER A 2 19.72 -7.04 -83.70
N ARG A 3 18.71 -7.86 -84.00
CA ARG A 3 17.61 -8.23 -83.08
C ARG A 3 18.14 -8.78 -81.75
N ALA A 4 19.31 -9.42 -81.79
CA ALA A 4 20.03 -9.91 -80.62
C ALA A 4 20.44 -8.80 -79.64
N VAL A 5 20.84 -7.63 -80.14
CA VAL A 5 21.26 -6.48 -79.31
C VAL A 5 20.07 -5.87 -78.58
N ILE A 6 18.92 -5.80 -79.26
CA ILE A 6 17.67 -5.29 -78.66
C ILE A 6 17.16 -6.27 -77.59
N ALA A 7 17.22 -7.58 -77.86
CA ALA A 7 16.82 -8.61 -76.89
C ALA A 7 17.74 -8.60 -75.65
N LEU A 8 19.05 -8.47 -75.82
CA LEU A 8 20.01 -8.36 -74.71
C LEU A 8 19.82 -7.07 -73.91
N GLY A 9 19.58 -5.94 -74.57
CA GLY A 9 19.31 -4.67 -73.91
C GLY A 9 18.05 -4.71 -73.04
N GLY A 10 16.98 -5.31 -73.54
CA GLY A 10 15.73 -5.49 -72.78
C GLY A 10 15.92 -6.39 -71.55
N LEU A 11 16.68 -7.48 -71.68
CA LEU A 11 16.96 -8.40 -70.57
C LEU A 11 17.76 -7.71 -69.44
N LEU A 12 18.77 -6.93 -69.80
CA LEU A 12 19.60 -6.21 -68.83
C LEU A 12 18.81 -5.13 -68.07
N LEU A 13 17.90 -4.43 -68.74
CA LEU A 13 17.03 -3.46 -68.09
C LEU A 13 16.05 -4.13 -67.10
N ALA A 14 15.49 -5.28 -67.45
CA ALA A 14 14.60 -6.02 -66.56
C ALA A 14 15.34 -6.51 -65.30
N LEU A 15 16.56 -7.01 -65.44
CA LEU A 15 17.39 -7.43 -64.31
C LEU A 15 17.82 -6.26 -63.43
N GLY A 16 18.21 -5.13 -64.03
CA GLY A 16 18.57 -3.92 -63.29
C GLY A 16 17.40 -3.33 -62.49
N ALA A 17 16.21 -3.30 -63.08
CA ALA A 17 15.00 -2.83 -62.41
C ALA A 17 14.59 -3.76 -61.25
N GLY A 18 14.70 -5.08 -61.43
CA GLY A 18 14.41 -6.06 -60.37
C GLY A 18 15.36 -5.94 -59.18
N ALA A 19 16.66 -5.80 -59.42
CA ALA A 19 17.65 -5.64 -58.36
C ALA A 19 17.51 -4.30 -57.61
N GLY A 20 17.29 -3.20 -58.34
CA GLY A 20 17.08 -1.88 -57.73
C GLY A 20 15.80 -1.81 -56.90
N GLY A 21 14.70 -2.37 -57.41
CA GLY A 21 13.42 -2.44 -56.69
C GLY A 21 13.50 -3.30 -55.43
N TYR A 22 14.19 -4.44 -55.48
CA TYR A 22 14.40 -5.31 -54.32
C TYR A 22 15.16 -4.58 -53.22
N TRP A 23 16.27 -3.91 -53.54
CA TRP A 23 17.10 -3.25 -52.52
C TRP A 23 16.40 -2.05 -51.87
N TRP A 24 15.70 -1.23 -52.67
CA TRP A 24 14.90 -0.12 -52.17
C TRP A 24 13.73 -0.60 -51.30
N GLY A 25 13.01 -1.64 -51.74
CA GLY A 25 11.92 -2.25 -50.97
C GLY A 25 12.39 -2.81 -49.64
N HIS A 26 13.54 -3.49 -49.62
CA HIS A 26 14.11 -4.07 -48.39
C HIS A 26 14.55 -3.01 -47.37
N GLY A 27 15.07 -1.87 -47.84
CA GLY A 27 15.43 -0.74 -46.99
C GLY A 27 14.20 -0.06 -46.38
N ASN A 28 13.20 0.23 -47.21
CA ASN A 28 11.95 0.84 -46.76
C ASN A 28 11.16 -0.07 -45.81
N GLY A 29 11.12 -1.37 -46.07
CA GLY A 29 10.45 -2.35 -45.21
C GLY A 29 11.08 -2.42 -43.82
N LYS A 30 12.42 -2.37 -43.73
CA LYS A 30 13.12 -2.29 -42.44
C LYS A 30 12.81 -0.99 -41.71
N ALA A 31 12.81 0.15 -42.40
CA ALA A 31 12.48 1.44 -41.80
C ALA A 31 11.03 1.48 -41.27
N ALA A 32 10.08 0.94 -42.03
CA ALA A 32 8.68 0.84 -41.62
C ALA A 32 8.50 -0.06 -40.39
N GLU A 33 9.24 -1.17 -40.32
CA GLU A 33 9.17 -2.09 -39.18
C GLU A 33 9.81 -1.51 -37.91
N VAL A 34 10.93 -0.78 -38.06
CA VAL A 34 11.53 -0.02 -36.95
C VAL A 34 10.56 1.05 -36.45
N ALA A 35 9.94 1.82 -37.34
CA ALA A 35 8.96 2.83 -36.97
C ALA A 35 7.75 2.23 -36.23
N ARG A 36 7.27 1.05 -36.66
CA ARG A 36 6.22 0.32 -35.94
C ARG A 36 6.66 -0.14 -34.56
N ARG A 37 7.86 -0.70 -34.43
CA ARG A 37 8.41 -1.14 -33.14
C ARG A 37 8.61 0.03 -32.18
N ASP A 38 9.09 1.17 -32.68
CA ASP A 38 9.27 2.37 -31.87
C ASP A 38 7.91 2.91 -31.41
N ALA A 39 6.90 2.95 -32.30
CA ALA A 39 5.53 3.33 -31.94
C ALA A 39 4.93 2.41 -30.87
N ASP A 40 5.07 1.09 -31.02
CA ASP A 40 4.60 0.10 -30.03
C ASP A 40 5.33 0.23 -28.69
N THR A 41 6.64 0.52 -28.72
CA THR A 41 7.45 0.70 -27.51
C THR A 41 7.02 1.95 -26.77
N VAL A 42 6.86 3.07 -27.48
CA VAL A 42 6.35 4.33 -26.90
C VAL A 42 4.96 4.14 -26.33
N ALA A 43 4.05 3.48 -27.05
CA ALA A 43 2.70 3.21 -26.57
C ALA A 43 2.70 2.40 -25.25
N LYS A 44 3.56 1.39 -25.14
CA LYS A 44 3.71 0.59 -23.91
C LYS A 44 4.25 1.41 -22.74
N VAL A 45 5.26 2.26 -22.97
CA VAL A 45 5.84 3.12 -21.94
C VAL A 45 4.82 4.16 -21.48
N THR A 46 4.07 4.78 -22.40
CA THR A 46 3.00 5.73 -22.06
C THR A 46 1.92 5.07 -21.22
N ALA A 47 1.45 3.88 -21.61
CA ALA A 47 0.45 3.14 -20.83
C ALA A 47 0.95 2.79 -19.42
N GLN A 48 2.23 2.46 -19.27
CA GLN A 48 2.83 2.24 -17.94
C GLN A 48 2.88 3.54 -17.12
N LEU A 49 3.28 4.66 -17.74
CA LEU A 49 3.30 5.97 -17.06
C LEU A 49 1.89 6.38 -16.60
N GLU A 50 0.87 6.20 -17.42
CA GLU A 50 -0.52 6.48 -17.06
C GLU A 50 -0.99 5.61 -15.89
N ALA A 51 -0.65 4.32 -15.91
CA ALA A 51 -0.95 3.42 -14.79
C ALA A 51 -0.25 3.87 -13.49
N HIS A 52 1.02 4.30 -13.57
CA HIS A 52 1.75 4.85 -12.42
C HIS A 52 1.13 6.16 -11.91
N GLN A 53 0.69 7.03 -12.81
CA GLN A 53 0.02 8.27 -12.42
C GLN A 53 -1.29 8.00 -11.69
N GLY A 54 -2.11 7.08 -12.20
CA GLY A 54 -3.34 6.66 -11.53
C GLY A 54 -3.10 6.09 -10.13
N LEU A 55 -2.08 5.24 -9.97
CA LEU A 55 -1.68 4.72 -8.66
C LEU A 55 -1.25 5.83 -7.67
N ILE A 56 -0.55 6.86 -8.15
CA ILE A 56 -0.15 8.01 -7.33
C ILE A 56 -1.37 8.82 -6.90
N ASP A 57 -2.31 9.07 -7.81
CA ASP A 57 -3.52 9.82 -7.53
C ASP A 57 -4.42 9.07 -6.53
N ASP A 58 -4.58 7.76 -6.70
CA ASP A 58 -5.30 6.90 -5.77
C ASP A 58 -4.63 6.86 -4.38
N ALA A 59 -3.30 6.75 -4.34
CA ALA A 59 -2.55 6.79 -3.08
C ALA A 59 -2.68 8.14 -2.37
N ASN A 60 -2.67 9.24 -3.11
CA ASN A 60 -2.88 10.59 -2.58
C ASN A 60 -4.31 10.76 -2.04
N ALA A 61 -5.32 10.27 -2.77
CA ALA A 61 -6.72 10.29 -2.35
C ALA A 61 -6.93 9.45 -1.08
N ALA A 62 -6.39 8.23 -1.04
CA ALA A 62 -6.42 7.37 0.14
C ALA A 62 -5.73 8.03 1.34
N SER A 63 -4.56 8.64 1.14
CA SER A 63 -3.83 9.35 2.19
C SER A 63 -4.60 10.57 2.70
N ALA A 64 -5.30 11.30 1.82
CA ALA A 64 -6.18 12.39 2.22
C ALA A 64 -7.38 11.90 3.05
N ALA A 65 -8.02 10.81 2.61
CA ALA A 65 -9.13 10.19 3.33
C ALA A 65 -8.70 9.69 4.72
N LEU A 66 -7.55 9.03 4.83
CA LEU A 66 -6.98 8.59 6.11
C LEU A 66 -6.70 9.76 7.05
N ARG A 67 -6.11 10.85 6.54
CA ARG A 67 -5.88 12.08 7.33
C ARG A 67 -7.21 12.70 7.80
N GLY A 68 -8.23 12.74 6.95
CA GLY A 68 -9.57 13.19 7.30
C GLY A 68 -10.19 12.35 8.42
N ALA A 69 -10.19 11.02 8.27
CA ALA A 69 -10.72 10.09 9.26
C ALA A 69 -9.98 10.21 10.61
N ALA A 70 -8.65 10.34 10.59
CA ALA A 70 -7.84 10.55 11.79
C ALA A 70 -8.20 11.88 12.48
N ALA A 71 -8.38 12.96 11.72
CA ALA A 71 -8.77 14.26 12.27
C ALA A 71 -10.17 14.23 12.90
N THR A 72 -11.15 13.60 12.25
CA THR A 72 -12.50 13.40 12.79
C THR A 72 -12.47 12.56 14.07
N ARG A 73 -11.70 11.47 14.08
CA ARG A 73 -11.53 10.65 15.28
C ARG A 73 -10.91 11.45 16.42
N ALA A 74 -9.84 12.20 16.17
CA ALA A 74 -9.20 13.04 17.18
C ALA A 74 -10.12 14.16 17.68
N ALA A 75 -11.02 14.70 16.85
CA ALA A 75 -12.02 15.67 17.29
C ALA A 75 -13.06 15.01 18.21
N ASN A 76 -13.57 13.83 17.84
CA ASN A 76 -14.51 13.08 18.65
C ASN A 76 -13.89 12.67 19.99
N ASP A 77 -12.67 12.13 19.98
CA ASP A 77 -11.96 11.72 21.20
C ASP A 77 -11.74 12.89 22.15
N ARG A 78 -11.41 14.08 21.63
CA ARG A 78 -11.29 15.31 22.43
C ARG A 78 -12.63 15.71 23.05
N LYS A 79 -13.71 15.64 22.29
CA LYS A 79 -15.06 15.94 22.78
C LYS A 79 -15.46 14.94 23.86
N PHE A 80 -15.40 13.64 23.59
CA PHE A 80 -15.71 12.59 24.57
C PHE A 80 -14.85 12.71 25.83
N SER A 81 -13.55 12.94 25.70
CA SER A 81 -12.66 13.12 26.85
C SER A 81 -13.01 14.36 27.66
N LYS A 82 -13.50 15.43 27.04
CA LYS A 82 -13.99 16.61 27.74
C LYS A 82 -15.29 16.28 28.50
N GLU A 83 -16.30 15.78 27.81
CA GLU A 83 -17.60 15.42 28.42
C GLU A 83 -17.42 14.38 29.55
N PHE A 84 -16.55 13.39 29.34
CA PHE A 84 -16.24 12.40 30.35
C PHE A 84 -15.54 13.04 31.57
N ARG A 85 -14.54 13.90 31.36
CA ARG A 85 -13.90 14.62 32.47
C ARG A 85 -14.88 15.53 33.21
N ASP A 86 -15.78 16.20 32.51
CA ASP A 86 -16.78 17.06 33.11
C ASP A 86 -17.79 16.23 33.93
N ALA A 87 -18.24 15.09 33.41
CA ALA A 87 -19.07 14.14 34.14
C ALA A 87 -18.37 13.54 35.37
N LEU A 88 -17.08 13.18 35.24
CA LEU A 88 -16.25 12.72 36.36
C LEU A 88 -16.13 13.81 37.43
N LYS A 89 -15.92 15.07 37.03
CA LYS A 89 -15.80 16.22 37.94
C LYS A 89 -17.11 16.49 38.68
N ASN A 90 -18.24 16.45 37.97
CA ASN A 90 -19.56 16.66 38.57
C ASN A 90 -19.93 15.56 39.57
N THR A 91 -19.51 14.32 39.31
CA THR A 91 -19.75 13.17 40.18
C THR A 91 -18.59 12.91 41.17
N ALA A 92 -17.62 13.82 41.28
CA ALA A 92 -16.47 13.64 42.17
C ALA A 92 -16.88 13.64 43.65
N GLY A 93 -17.88 14.45 44.01
CA GLY A 93 -18.44 14.49 45.37
C GLY A 93 -19.07 13.15 45.78
N ASP A 94 -19.82 12.53 44.87
CA ASP A 94 -20.47 11.23 45.11
C ASP A 94 -19.44 10.09 45.26
N ARG A 95 -18.28 10.22 44.60
CA ARG A 95 -17.19 9.22 44.66
C ARG A 95 -16.27 9.38 45.85
N ALA A 96 -16.30 10.51 46.55
CA ALA A 96 -15.41 10.76 47.68
C ALA A 96 -15.58 9.73 48.81
N GLY A 97 -16.74 9.08 48.90
CA GLY A 97 -17.02 7.96 49.81
C GLY A 97 -16.88 6.56 49.18
N CYS A 98 -16.82 6.43 47.85
CA CYS A 98 -16.69 5.15 47.14
C CYS A 98 -15.23 4.77 46.90
N ARG A 99 -14.39 4.91 47.93
CA ARG A 99 -12.99 4.46 47.92
C ARG A 99 -12.95 3.04 48.47
N PHE A 100 -12.35 2.12 47.71
CA PHE A 100 -11.93 0.83 48.27
C PHE A 100 -10.90 1.06 49.36
N ASP A 101 -10.97 0.33 50.47
CA ASP A 101 -9.98 0.45 51.52
C ASP A 101 -8.58 0.07 51.00
N ASP A 102 -7.54 0.62 51.65
CA ASP A 102 -6.17 0.45 51.17
C ASP A 102 -5.73 -1.02 51.18
N ASP A 103 -6.35 -1.86 52.03
CA ASP A 103 -6.06 -3.29 52.08
C ASP A 103 -6.70 -4.02 50.90
N SER A 104 -7.96 -3.75 50.56
CA SER A 104 -8.59 -4.28 49.33
C SER A 104 -7.78 -3.94 48.08
N VAL A 105 -7.29 -2.71 47.95
CA VAL A 105 -6.45 -2.30 46.80
C VAL A 105 -5.10 -3.03 46.80
N ARG A 106 -4.48 -3.22 47.98
CA ARG A 106 -3.25 -4.02 48.12
C ARG A 106 -3.47 -5.48 47.73
N GLN A 107 -4.57 -6.08 48.19
CA GLN A 107 -4.92 -7.47 47.89
C GLN A 107 -5.20 -7.66 46.39
N LEU A 108 -5.88 -6.72 45.75
CA LEU A 108 -6.10 -6.71 44.30
C LEU A 108 -4.78 -6.61 43.52
N GLY A 109 -3.86 -5.75 43.95
CA GLY A 109 -2.51 -5.65 43.37
C GLY A 109 -1.74 -6.97 43.50
N ALA A 110 -1.72 -7.55 44.70
CA ALA A 110 -1.07 -8.83 44.95
C ALA A 110 -1.72 -10.00 44.20
N ALA A 111 -3.05 -9.96 43.97
CA ALA A 111 -3.74 -10.96 43.16
C ALA A 111 -3.37 -10.83 41.67
N ARG A 112 -3.30 -9.60 41.15
CA ARG A 112 -2.87 -9.33 39.77
C ARG A 112 -1.44 -9.82 39.51
N GLU A 113 -0.53 -9.54 40.43
CA GLU A 113 0.87 -9.98 40.32
C GLU A 113 0.96 -11.52 40.25
N ARG A 114 0.20 -12.22 41.09
CA ARG A 114 0.15 -13.70 41.10
C ARG A 114 -0.48 -14.26 39.82
N ALA A 115 -1.51 -13.60 39.28
CA ALA A 115 -2.08 -13.96 37.99
C ALA A 115 -1.08 -13.74 36.84
N ALA A 116 -0.31 -12.66 36.87
CA ALA A 116 0.74 -12.39 35.89
C ALA A 116 1.86 -13.43 35.96
N GLN A 117 2.28 -13.82 37.17
CA GLN A 117 3.27 -14.89 37.38
C GLN A 117 2.78 -16.25 36.86
N ALA A 118 1.50 -16.57 37.06
CA ALA A 118 0.92 -17.79 36.50
C ALA A 118 0.85 -17.75 34.98
N ALA A 119 0.43 -16.62 34.39
CA ALA A 119 0.39 -16.45 32.94
C ALA A 119 1.80 -16.54 32.30
N ALA A 120 2.84 -16.07 32.99
CA ALA A 120 4.23 -16.18 32.56
C ALA A 120 4.81 -17.59 32.69
N GLY A 121 4.24 -18.45 33.55
CA GLY A 121 4.72 -19.81 33.80
C GLY A 121 4.28 -20.88 32.79
N GLY A 122 3.46 -20.53 31.79
CA GLY A 122 3.00 -21.45 30.74
C GLY A 122 1.75 -22.28 31.09
N LEU A 123 1.36 -23.22 30.21
CA LEU A 123 0.08 -23.95 30.24
C LEU A 123 -0.20 -24.74 31.53
N THR A 124 0.83 -25.09 32.30
CA THR A 124 0.71 -25.86 33.55
C THR A 124 0.89 -25.02 34.80
N ALA A 125 1.10 -23.71 34.66
CA ALA A 125 1.37 -22.84 35.81
C ALA A 125 0.10 -22.48 36.57
N THR A 126 0.15 -22.68 37.89
CA THR A 126 -0.93 -22.39 38.81
C THR A 126 -0.70 -21.04 39.49
N VAL A 127 -1.79 -20.31 39.78
CA VAL A 127 -1.72 -19.05 40.53
C VAL A 127 -1.10 -19.28 41.91
N PRO A 128 0.01 -18.62 42.25
CA PRO A 128 0.64 -18.73 43.57
C PRO A 128 -0.36 -18.43 44.71
N ARG A 129 -0.25 -19.16 45.82
CA ARG A 129 -1.15 -19.00 46.96
C ARG A 129 -0.98 -17.61 47.60
N ALA A 130 -2.08 -17.05 48.11
CA ALA A 130 -2.03 -15.78 48.83
C ALA A 130 -1.25 -15.98 50.14
N GLY A 131 -0.29 -15.12 50.43
CA GLY A 131 0.35 -15.07 51.75
C GLY A 131 -0.64 -14.63 52.83
N PRO A 132 -0.37 -14.91 54.12
CA PRO A 132 -1.23 -14.50 55.22
C PRO A 132 -1.20 -12.97 55.38
N GLY A 133 -2.11 -12.29 54.68
CA GLY A 133 -2.34 -10.84 54.76
C GLY A 133 -3.48 -10.54 55.72
N ALA A 134 -3.22 -9.63 56.66
CA ALA A 134 -4.02 -9.26 57.81
C ALA A 134 -5.45 -8.82 57.47
N GLY A 135 -6.40 -9.74 57.59
CA GLY A 135 -7.80 -9.37 57.84
C GLY A 135 -7.98 -9.06 59.33
N LYS A 136 -8.30 -7.81 59.64
CA LYS A 136 -9.05 -7.43 60.85
C LYS A 136 -10.27 -6.65 60.43
#